data_AF-A0A382ZV39-F1
#
_entry.id   AF-A0A382ZV39-F1
#
_cell.length_a   1.000
_cell.length_b   1.000
_cell.length_c   1.000
_cell.angle_alpha   90.00
_cell.angle_beta   90.00
_cell.angle_gamma   90.00
#
_symmetry.space_group_name_H-M   'P 1'
#
loop_
_entity.id
_entity.type
_entity.pdbx_description
1 polymer ?
#
loop_
_entity_poly.entity_id
_entity_poly.type
_entity_poly.pdbx_seq_one_letter_code
_entity_poly.pdbx_strand_id
1 'polypeptide(L)'
;VGEVVTGFRSSLEGSTVYVYDNGSTDATAQRAREAGAVVRTEAIPGKGGVVRRMFSEIDADIYVIADGDGTYDPRESVGMVTQLVADGLDMVVGVRTGVREDAGRAGHALGNRLFNRLYRALFGSGFTDILSGYRAFSRR
;
A
#
# COMPACT_ATOMS: atom_id res chain seq x y z
N VAL A 1 11.27 -4.50 5.72
CA VAL A 1 10.37 -3.99 6.78
C VAL A 1 10.95 -2.86 7.65
N GLY A 2 12.08 -3.01 8.36
CA GLY A 2 12.57 -1.96 9.28
C GLY A 2 12.88 -0.62 8.59
N GLU A 3 13.58 -0.67 7.46
CA GLU A 3 13.82 0.50 6.60
C GLU A 3 12.51 1.12 6.07
N VAL A 4 11.54 0.27 5.70
CA VAL A 4 10.21 0.69 5.23
C VAL A 4 9.48 1.49 6.31
N VAL A 5 9.44 0.96 7.54
CA VAL A 5 8.84 1.64 8.70
C VAL A 5 9.51 2.98 8.95
N THR A 6 10.84 3.01 8.97
CA THR A 6 11.62 4.23 9.19
C THR A 6 11.33 5.26 8.10
N GLY A 7 11.30 4.83 6.83
CA GLY A 7 10.99 5.67 5.69
C GLY A 7 9.61 6.33 5.80
N PHE A 8 8.55 5.56 6.10
CA PHE A 8 7.20 6.11 6.25
C PHE A 8 7.09 7.05 7.46
N ARG A 9 7.69 6.69 8.59
CA ARG A 9 7.72 7.56 9.79
C ARG A 9 8.41 8.90 9.50
N SER A 10 9.49 8.89 8.72
CA SER A 10 10.22 10.11 8.35
C SER A 10 9.49 10.93 7.28
N SER A 11 8.73 10.29 6.39
CA SER A 11 8.03 10.96 5.29
C SER A 11 6.71 11.57 5.76
N LEU A 12 6.00 10.90 6.66
CA LEU A 12 4.73 11.33 7.24
C LEU A 12 4.90 11.58 8.74
N GLU A 13 5.57 12.68 9.09
CA GLU A 13 5.78 13.07 10.48
C GLU A 13 4.43 13.22 11.22
N GLY A 14 4.37 12.73 12.46
CA GLY A 14 3.13 12.71 13.26
C GLY A 14 2.18 11.54 12.95
N SER A 15 2.45 10.72 11.92
CA SER A 15 1.70 9.49 11.67
C SER A 15 2.13 8.34 12.60
N THR A 16 1.22 7.40 12.83
CA THR A 16 1.54 6.12 13.48
C THR A 16 1.66 5.04 12.41
N VAL A 17 2.82 4.38 12.34
CA VAL A 17 3.03 3.25 11.44
C VAL A 17 2.61 1.95 12.12
N TYR A 18 1.62 1.28 11.55
CA TYR A 18 1.20 -0.05 11.95
C TYR A 18 1.79 -1.08 11.01
N VAL A 19 2.29 -2.19 11.57
CA VAL A 19 2.71 -3.36 10.80
C VAL A 19 1.92 -4.56 11.27
N TYR A 20 1.14 -5.15 10.36
CA TYR A 20 0.46 -6.40 10.61
C TYR A 20 1.30 -7.52 10.02
N ASP A 21 1.96 -8.26 10.91
CA ASP A 21 2.72 -9.45 10.62
C ASP A 21 1.79 -10.61 10.27
N ASN A 22 1.76 -10.99 8.99
CA ASN A 22 0.86 -11.97 8.42
C ASN A 22 1.39 -13.41 8.56
N GLY A 23 1.91 -13.75 9.75
CA GLY A 23 2.48 -15.06 10.05
C GLY A 23 3.93 -15.24 9.58
N SER A 24 4.77 -14.21 9.67
CA SER A 24 6.20 -14.36 9.41
C SER A 24 6.87 -15.32 10.41
N THR A 25 7.80 -16.12 9.91
CA THR A 25 8.64 -17.05 10.71
C THR A 25 10.04 -16.51 10.97
N ASP A 26 10.34 -15.32 10.46
CA ASP A 26 11.63 -14.64 10.59
C ASP A 26 11.52 -13.43 11.55
N ALA A 27 12.59 -12.62 11.61
CA ALA A 27 12.65 -11.45 12.49
C ALA A 27 11.79 -10.25 12.02
N THR A 28 10.84 -10.41 11.09
CA THR A 28 10.03 -9.32 10.53
C THR A 28 9.33 -8.51 11.62
N ALA A 29 8.59 -9.18 12.52
CA ALA A 29 7.88 -8.50 13.61
C ALA A 29 8.82 -7.78 14.58
N GLN A 30 9.97 -8.38 14.89
CA GLN A 30 10.98 -7.77 15.75
C GLN A 30 11.55 -6.50 15.12
N ARG A 31 12.03 -6.59 13.87
CA ARG A 31 12.61 -5.46 13.13
C ARG A 31 11.62 -4.30 12.96
N ALA A 32 10.33 -4.61 12.78
CA ALA A 32 9.29 -3.59 12.72
C ALA A 32 9.10 -2.85 14.06
N ARG A 33 9.10 -3.57 15.19
CA ARG A 33 9.02 -2.95 16.54
C ARG A 33 10.25 -2.09 16.84
N GLU A 34 11.44 -2.58 16.50
CA GLU A 34 12.71 -1.85 16.69
C GLU A 34 12.75 -0.55 15.88
N ALA A 35 12.15 -0.56 14.67
CA ALA A 35 11.96 0.64 13.86
C ALA A 35 10.82 1.56 14.35
N GLY A 36 10.14 1.19 15.44
CA GLY A 36 9.09 2.00 16.07
C GLY A 36 7.69 1.79 15.51
N ALA A 37 7.42 0.72 14.77
CA ALA A 37 6.04 0.40 14.36
C ALA A 37 5.22 -0.18 15.53
N VAL A 38 3.91 0.09 15.51
CA VAL A 38 2.95 -0.70 16.29
C VAL A 38 2.71 -2.01 15.56
N VAL A 39 3.16 -3.12 16.14
CA VAL A 39 3.04 -4.44 15.50
C VAL A 39 1.81 -5.20 15.99
N ARG A 40 1.08 -5.76 15.03
CA ARG A 40 0.00 -6.75 15.23
C ARG A 40 0.42 -8.04 14.53
N THR A 41 0.10 -9.20 15.10
CA THR A 41 0.43 -10.51 14.51
C THR A 41 -0.86 -11.25 14.20
N GLU A 42 -0.97 -11.79 12.99
CA GLU A 42 -2.07 -12.67 12.61
C GLU A 42 -1.70 -14.14 12.81
N ALA A 43 -2.55 -14.87 13.51
CA ALA A 43 -2.42 -16.32 13.67
C ALA A 43 -2.79 -17.09 12.39
N ILE A 44 -3.67 -16.53 11.55
CA ILE A 44 -4.13 -17.14 10.30
C ILE A 44 -3.71 -16.23 9.14
N PRO A 45 -2.73 -16.64 8.32
CA PRO A 45 -2.26 -15.82 7.21
C PRO A 45 -3.35 -15.55 6.16
N GLY A 46 -3.45 -14.30 5.71
CA GLY A 46 -4.29 -13.91 4.59
C GLY A 46 -4.37 -12.39 4.41
N LYS A 47 -3.94 -11.89 3.25
CA LYS A 47 -3.90 -10.43 2.96
C LYS A 47 -5.25 -9.74 3.14
N GLY A 48 -6.34 -10.35 2.65
CA GLY A 48 -7.69 -9.79 2.82
C GLY A 48 -8.14 -9.73 4.30
N GLY A 49 -7.80 -10.76 5.09
CA GLY A 49 -8.12 -10.80 6.52
C GLY A 49 -7.38 -9.72 7.30
N VAL A 50 -6.07 -9.59 7.04
CA VAL A 50 -5.21 -8.53 7.59
C VAL A 50 -5.77 -7.16 7.28
N VAL A 51 -6.02 -6.85 6.00
CA VAL A 51 -6.51 -5.52 5.59
C VAL A 51 -7.86 -5.21 6.22
N ARG A 52 -8.78 -6.18 6.29
CA ARG A 52 -10.08 -5.98 6.95
C ARG A 52 -9.91 -5.67 8.44
N ARG A 53 -9.01 -6.38 9.12
CA ARG A 53 -8.72 -6.17 10.54
C ARG A 53 -8.07 -4.81 10.78
N MET A 54 -7.11 -4.41 9.94
CA MET A 54 -6.49 -3.08 9.96
C MET A 54 -7.54 -1.97 10.00
N PHE A 55 -8.47 -1.98 9.05
CA PHE A 55 -9.54 -0.98 8.97
C PHE A 55 -10.55 -1.04 10.12
N SER A 56 -10.68 -2.18 10.81
CA SER A 56 -11.57 -2.29 11.97
C SER A 56 -10.94 -1.84 13.29
N GLU A 57 -9.61 -1.85 13.39
CA GLU A 57 -8.89 -1.54 14.63
C GLU A 57 -8.31 -0.13 14.64
N ILE A 58 -7.96 0.41 13.48
CA ILE A 58 -7.30 1.70 13.35
C ILE A 58 -8.35 2.75 13.01
N ASP A 59 -8.45 3.78 13.85
CA ASP A 59 -9.17 5.00 13.53
C ASP A 59 -8.17 6.10 13.15
N ALA A 60 -8.20 6.51 11.88
CA ALA A 60 -7.39 7.58 11.33
C ALA A 60 -8.21 8.45 10.37
N ASP A 61 -7.82 9.72 10.25
CA ASP A 61 -8.39 10.62 9.25
C ASP A 61 -7.97 10.24 7.82
N ILE A 62 -6.75 9.72 7.69
CA ILE A 62 -6.12 9.32 6.43
C ILE A 62 -5.38 8.01 6.66
N TYR A 63 -5.59 7.04 5.78
CA TYR A 63 -4.90 5.76 5.78
C TYR A 63 -3.92 5.70 4.62
N VAL A 64 -2.67 5.35 4.88
CA VAL A 64 -1.70 4.99 3.83
C VAL A 64 -1.36 3.51 3.96
N ILE A 65 -1.68 2.73 2.93
CA ILE A 65 -1.42 1.30 2.86
C ILE A 65 -0.26 1.06 1.90
N ALA A 66 0.72 0.26 2.32
CA ALA A 66 1.84 -0.19 1.52
C ALA A 66 2.26 -1.61 1.93
N ASP A 67 2.88 -2.35 1.02
CA ASP A 67 3.48 -3.66 1.32
C ASP A 67 4.82 -3.48 2.08
N GLY A 68 5.12 -4.38 3.02
CA GLY A 68 6.29 -4.29 3.91
C GLY A 68 7.64 -4.70 3.28
N ASP A 69 7.65 -4.99 1.98
CA ASP A 69 8.79 -5.50 1.21
C ASP A 69 9.69 -4.41 0.61
N GLY A 70 9.27 -3.13 0.70
CA GLY A 70 10.03 -1.99 0.18
C GLY A 70 9.83 -1.73 -1.32
N THR A 71 8.80 -2.32 -1.94
CA THR A 71 8.45 -2.05 -3.35
C THR A 71 8.10 -0.58 -3.61
N TYR A 72 7.57 0.10 -2.59
CA TYR A 72 7.09 1.49 -2.70
C TYR A 72 8.03 2.45 -1.98
N ASP A 73 8.32 3.58 -2.63
CA ASP A 73 9.06 4.67 -2.02
C ASP A 73 8.17 5.40 -1.00
N PRO A 74 8.54 5.42 0.29
CA PRO A 74 7.75 6.09 1.32
C PRO A 74 7.60 7.59 1.09
N ARG A 75 8.53 8.25 0.39
CA ARG A 75 8.48 9.70 0.15
C ARG A 75 7.30 10.11 -0.73
N GLU A 76 6.90 9.23 -1.64
CA GLU A 76 5.76 9.45 -2.52
C GLU A 76 4.42 9.54 -1.75
N SER A 77 4.35 8.99 -0.53
CA SER A 77 3.14 9.08 0.29
C SER A 77 2.78 10.52 0.65
N VAL A 78 3.76 11.42 0.74
CA VAL A 78 3.52 12.84 1.01
C VAL A 78 2.70 13.47 -0.11
N GLY A 79 3.08 13.21 -1.36
CA GLY A 79 2.34 13.66 -2.53
C GLY A 79 0.94 13.06 -2.59
N MET A 80 0.82 11.76 -2.31
CA MET A 80 -0.47 11.07 -2.29
C MET A 80 -1.43 11.65 -1.25
N VAL A 81 -0.96 11.89 -0.03
CA VAL A 81 -1.76 12.49 1.05
C VAL A 81 -2.10 13.94 0.73
N THR A 82 -1.14 14.71 0.21
CA THR A 82 -1.36 16.12 -0.19
C THR A 82 -2.46 16.21 -1.25
N GLN A 83 -2.39 15.37 -2.28
CA GLN A 83 -3.39 15.35 -3.35
C GLN A 83 -4.77 14.89 -2.84
N LEU A 84 -4.81 13.84 -2.01
CA LEU A 84 -6.04 13.35 -1.39
C LEU A 84 -6.79 14.48 -0.66
N VAL A 85 -6.07 15.26 0.14
CA VAL A 85 -6.63 16.36 0.93
C VAL A 85 -6.99 17.56 0.06
N ALA A 86 -6.08 18.01 -0.80
CA ALA A 86 -6.26 19.22 -1.61
C ALA A 86 -7.44 19.09 -2.58
N ASP A 87 -7.61 17.92 -3.18
CA ASP A 87 -8.62 17.65 -4.19
C ASP A 87 -9.91 17.05 -3.58
N GLY A 88 -9.93 16.78 -2.27
CA GLY A 88 -11.08 16.20 -1.57
C GLY A 88 -11.44 14.79 -2.07
N LEU A 89 -10.44 13.97 -2.34
CA LEU A 89 -10.59 12.63 -2.90
C LEU A 89 -10.80 11.58 -1.81
N ASP A 90 -11.52 10.50 -2.13
CA ASP A 90 -11.67 9.36 -1.22
C ASP A 90 -10.48 8.40 -1.28
N MET A 91 -9.79 8.34 -2.43
CA MET A 91 -8.63 7.46 -2.62
C MET A 91 -7.65 8.00 -3.65
N VAL A 92 -6.36 7.87 -3.35
CA VAL A 92 -5.24 8.04 -4.30
C VAL A 92 -4.48 6.71 -4.39
N VAL A 93 -4.21 6.24 -5.60
CA VAL A 93 -3.47 4.99 -5.84
C VAL A 93 -2.09 5.33 -6.38
N GLY A 94 -1.05 4.98 -5.64
CA GLY A 94 0.33 5.09 -6.08
C GLY A 94 0.62 4.03 -7.14
N VAL A 95 1.27 4.42 -8.24
CA VAL A 95 1.59 3.52 -9.35
C VAL A 95 3.08 3.24 -9.40
N ARG A 96 3.46 1.99 -9.67
CA ARG A 96 4.86 1.62 -9.79
C ARG A 96 5.41 2.19 -11.10
N THR A 97 6.32 3.15 -11.01
CA THR A 97 7.06 3.66 -12.18
C THR A 97 8.30 2.79 -12.39
N GLY A 98 8.57 2.37 -13.62
CA GLY A 98 9.75 1.52 -13.92
C GLY A 98 9.49 0.02 -14.05
N VAL A 99 8.22 -0.43 -14.09
CA VAL A 99 7.91 -1.68 -14.83
C VAL A 99 8.09 -1.35 -16.32
N ARG A 100 9.35 -1.30 -16.77
CA ARG A 100 9.66 -1.54 -18.18
C ARG A 100 8.98 -2.86 -18.54
N GLU A 101 8.47 -2.93 -19.76
CA GLU A 101 7.78 -4.08 -20.35
C GLU A 101 8.62 -5.38 -20.42
N ASP A 102 9.64 -5.54 -19.57
CA ASP A 102 10.71 -6.54 -19.65
C ASP A 102 10.84 -7.41 -18.38
N ALA A 103 9.73 -7.76 -17.72
CA ALA A 103 9.71 -8.90 -16.79
C ALA A 103 8.99 -10.07 -17.48
N GLY A 104 9.81 -10.96 -18.05
CA GLY A 104 9.40 -12.01 -18.98
C GLY A 104 8.15 -12.80 -18.59
N ARG A 105 7.12 -12.70 -19.46
CA ARG A 105 6.11 -13.71 -19.82
C ARG A 105 5.13 -13.01 -20.76
N ALA A 106 5.32 -13.16 -22.07
CA ALA A 106 4.54 -12.50 -23.12
C ALA A 106 3.00 -12.67 -22.98
N GLY A 107 2.52 -13.66 -22.22
CA GLY A 107 1.10 -13.84 -21.91
C GLY A 107 0.50 -12.88 -20.87
N HIS A 108 1.29 -12.36 -19.93
CA HIS A 108 0.76 -11.50 -18.85
C HIS A 108 0.49 -10.06 -19.31
N ALA A 109 1.27 -9.52 -20.26
CA ALA A 109 1.06 -8.17 -20.78
C ALA A 109 -0.27 -8.04 -21.54
N LEU A 110 -0.67 -9.08 -22.28
CA LEU A 110 -1.96 -9.12 -22.96
C LEU A 110 -3.12 -9.20 -21.95
N GLY A 111 -2.99 -10.07 -20.94
CA GLY A 111 -3.96 -10.19 -19.85
C GLY A 111 -4.12 -8.88 -19.08
N ASN A 112 -3.02 -8.22 -18.73
CA ASN A 112 -3.05 -6.96 -18.00
C ASN A 112 -3.64 -5.82 -18.85
N ARG A 113 -3.34 -5.78 -20.17
CA ARG A 113 -3.93 -4.81 -21.10
C ARG A 113 -5.43 -5.05 -21.31
N LEU A 114 -5.86 -6.31 -21.44
CA LEU A 114 -7.28 -6.66 -21.59
C LEU A 114 -8.05 -6.35 -20.31
N PHE A 115 -7.49 -6.71 -19.15
CA PHE A 115 -8.07 -6.42 -17.85
C PHE A 115 -8.18 -4.91 -17.62
N ASN A 116 -7.12 -4.14 -17.91
CA ASN A 116 -7.14 -2.69 -17.83
C ASN A 116 -8.14 -2.06 -18.80
N ARG A 117 -8.32 -2.58 -20.02
CA ARG A 117 -9.33 -2.07 -20.98
C ARG A 117 -10.75 -2.36 -20.52
N LEU A 118 -11.03 -3.58 -20.07
CA LEU A 118 -12.35 -3.97 -19.58
C LEU A 118 -12.72 -3.16 -18.34
N TYR A 119 -11.77 -2.98 -17.42
CA TYR A 119 -12.00 -2.22 -16.21
C TYR A 119 -12.15 -0.72 -16.48
N ARG A 120 -11.37 -0.13 -17.42
CA ARG A 120 -11.57 1.26 -17.86
C ARG A 120 -12.94 1.50 -18.48
N ALA A 121 -13.48 0.50 -19.18
CA ALA A 121 -14.82 0.56 -19.74
C ALA A 121 -15.92 0.48 -18.65
N LEU A 122 -15.66 -0.21 -17.55
CA LEU A 122 -16.62 -0.39 -16.44
C LEU A 122 -16.54 0.71 -15.36
N PHE A 123 -15.33 1.25 -15.10
CA PHE A 123 -15.05 2.12 -13.94
C PHE A 123 -14.34 3.43 -14.31
N GLY A 124 -14.13 3.73 -15.59
CA GLY A 124 -13.55 4.98 -16.07
C GLY A 124 -12.01 4.99 -16.19
N SER A 125 -11.45 6.13 -16.62
CA SER A 125 -10.06 6.27 -17.05
C SER A 125 -9.04 6.55 -15.93
N GLY A 126 -9.47 6.63 -14.66
CA GLY A 126 -8.67 7.19 -13.56
C GLY A 126 -7.48 6.35 -13.06
N PHE A 127 -7.36 5.07 -13.43
CA PHE A 127 -6.34 4.17 -12.89
C PHE A 127 -5.43 3.56 -13.97
N THR A 128 -4.11 3.59 -13.73
CA THR A 128 -3.07 2.99 -14.59
C THR A 128 -2.45 1.72 -14.01
N ASP A 129 -2.49 1.52 -12.68
CA ASP A 129 -2.12 0.25 -12.00
C ASP A 129 -3.04 -0.01 -10.80
N ILE A 130 -4.15 -0.73 -11.03
CA ILE A 130 -5.16 -1.05 -10.01
C ILE A 130 -4.66 -2.09 -9.00
N LEU A 131 -3.69 -2.92 -9.38
CA LEU A 131 -3.17 -3.99 -8.51
C LEU A 131 -2.08 -3.50 -7.56
N SER A 132 -1.70 -2.23 -7.65
CA SER A 132 -0.78 -1.61 -6.71
C SER A 132 -1.29 -1.79 -5.27
N GLY A 133 -0.40 -2.16 -4.36
CA GLY A 133 -0.64 -2.18 -2.93
C GLY A 133 -0.57 -0.79 -2.29
N TYR A 134 -0.08 0.23 -3.01
CA TYR A 134 0.18 1.56 -2.48
C TYR A 134 -1.02 2.47 -2.65
N ARG A 135 -1.70 2.79 -1.54
CA ARG A 135 -2.93 3.57 -1.57
C ARG A 135 -3.00 4.53 -0.39
N ALA A 136 -3.53 5.72 -0.64
CA ALA A 136 -3.99 6.63 0.40
C ALA A 136 -5.52 6.69 0.35
N PHE A 137 -6.18 6.65 1.51
CA PHE A 137 -7.63 6.72 1.65
C PHE A 137 -8.03 7.82 2.62
N SER A 138 -9.15 8.47 2.36
CA SER A 138 -9.84 9.25 3.37
C SER A 138 -10.56 8.30 4.36
N ARG A 139 -11.06 8.84 5.48
CA ARG A 139 -11.88 8.08 6.43
C ARG A 139 -13.25 7.62 5.89
N ARG A 140 -13.76 8.24 4.83
CA ARG A 140 -15.11 7.98 4.28
C ARG A 140 -15.16 6.71 3.45
#